data_AF-A0A9X4PBB7-F1
#
_entry.id   AF-A0A9X4PBB7-F1
#
_cell.length_a   1.000
_cell.length_b   1.000
_cell.length_c   1.000
_cell.angle_alpha   90.00
_cell.angle_beta   90.00
_cell.angle_gamma   90.00
#
_symmetry.space_group_name_H-M   'P 1'
#
loop_
_entity.id
_entity.type
_entity.pdbx_description
1 polymer ?
#
loop_
_entity_poly.entity_id
_entity_poly.type
_entity_poly.pdbx_seq_one_letter_code
_entity_poly.pdbx_strand_id
1 'polypeptide(L)'
;MSEFEIKKWAIFLKENHMQDYKTYLIKNKKKDVFSIIAPDYIKEDPDDPNRLNSYYRSLSWRQINSQMELCQLLYSAGENKDIVISETRQMLKRFHRHFDLEFPDDKLYLYEADSYAYILWLLGLAGLVNDQETLMHIPQ
;
A
#
# COMPACT_ATOMS: atom_id res chain seq x y z
N MET A 1 9.04 -26.12 17.30
CA MET A 1 8.20 -25.08 16.68
C MET A 1 8.72 -23.74 17.20
N SER A 2 9.11 -22.79 16.35
CA SER A 2 9.64 -21.50 16.81
C SER A 2 8.54 -20.64 17.44
N GLU A 3 8.91 -19.60 18.18
CA GLU A 3 7.95 -18.65 18.78
C GLU A 3 7.07 -18.01 17.70
N PHE A 4 7.65 -17.70 16.53
CA PHE A 4 6.93 -17.24 15.36
C PHE A 4 5.85 -18.22 14.90
N GLU A 5 6.18 -19.51 14.79
CA GLU A 5 5.26 -20.55 14.31
C GLU A 5 4.06 -20.77 15.25
N ILE A 6 4.23 -20.50 16.55
CA ILE A 6 3.14 -20.57 17.53
C ILE A 6 2.20 -19.35 17.41
N LYS A 7 2.76 -18.18 17.08
CA LYS A 7 2.05 -16.89 17.13
C LYS A 7 1.33 -16.53 15.82
N LYS A 8 1.86 -16.98 14.68
CA LYS A 8 1.35 -16.62 13.35
C LYS A 8 -0.12 -17.00 13.18
N TRP A 9 -0.85 -16.20 12.41
CA TRP A 9 -2.25 -16.48 12.07
C TRP A 9 -2.36 -17.21 10.73
N ALA A 10 -1.43 -16.91 9.81
CA ALA A 10 -1.35 -17.60 8.53
C ALA A 10 -0.55 -18.90 8.64
N ILE A 11 -1.23 -20.03 8.48
CA ILE A 11 -0.61 -21.38 8.56
C ILE A 11 0.52 -21.56 7.54
N PHE A 12 0.38 -20.97 6.35
CA PHE A 12 1.35 -21.07 5.26
C PHE A 12 2.58 -20.16 5.41
N LEU A 13 2.52 -19.16 6.30
CA LEU A 13 3.59 -18.17 6.43
C LEU A 13 4.78 -18.78 7.17
N LYS A 14 5.98 -18.67 6.59
CA LYS A 14 7.24 -19.13 7.19
C LYS A 14 8.04 -17.94 7.71
N GLU A 15 8.79 -18.16 8.79
CA GLU A 15 9.58 -17.11 9.45
C GLU A 15 10.56 -16.42 8.52
N ASN A 16 11.35 -17.19 7.76
CA ASN A 16 12.32 -16.64 6.81
C ASN A 16 11.63 -15.79 5.73
N HIS A 17 10.53 -16.29 5.18
CA HIS A 17 9.76 -15.57 4.17
C HIS A 17 9.18 -14.26 4.72
N MET A 18 8.69 -14.29 5.96
CA MET A 18 8.22 -13.08 6.65
C MET A 18 9.34 -12.04 6.77
N GLN A 19 10.54 -12.43 7.21
CA GLN A 19 11.65 -11.48 7.38
C GLN A 19 12.15 -10.91 6.05
N ASP A 20 12.33 -11.77 5.05
CA ASP A 20 12.78 -11.36 3.71
C ASP A 20 11.78 -10.38 3.08
N TYR A 21 10.49 -10.74 3.15
CA TYR A 21 9.45 -9.93 2.53
C TYR A 21 9.20 -8.63 3.29
N LYS A 22 9.21 -8.64 4.64
CA LYS A 22 9.15 -7.44 5.47
C LYS A 22 10.29 -6.47 5.12
N THR A 23 11.51 -6.98 4.96
CA THR A 23 12.66 -6.17 4.57
C THR A 23 12.48 -5.54 3.19
N TYR A 24 12.00 -6.32 2.21
CA TYR A 24 11.69 -5.82 0.88
C TYR A 24 10.63 -4.69 0.91
N LEU A 25 9.53 -4.89 1.64
CA LEU A 25 8.43 -3.93 1.72
C LEU A 25 8.85 -2.63 2.44
N ILE A 26 9.61 -2.74 3.54
CA ILE A 26 10.16 -1.58 4.25
C ILE A 26 11.11 -0.78 3.35
N LYS A 27 11.95 -1.44 2.56
CA LYS A 27 12.85 -0.76 1.61
C LYS A 27 12.10 0.01 0.52
N ASN A 28 10.92 -0.47 0.13
CA ASN A 28 10.06 0.19 -0.86
C ASN A 28 9.25 1.37 -0.28
N LYS A 29 9.21 1.51 1.04
CA LYS A 29 8.52 2.59 1.74
C LYS A 29 9.32 3.90 1.61
N LYS A 30 9.05 4.69 0.56
CA LYS A 30 9.60 6.05 0.42
C LYS A 30 8.58 7.10 0.86
N LYS A 31 9.09 8.25 1.33
CA LYS A 31 8.24 9.36 1.82
C LYS A 31 7.62 10.19 0.72
N ASP A 32 8.26 10.23 -0.45
CA ASP A 32 7.83 11.04 -1.58
C ASP A 32 8.20 10.33 -2.90
N VAL A 33 7.26 10.27 -3.84
CA VAL A 33 7.51 9.70 -5.17
C VAL A 33 8.21 10.69 -6.08
N PHE A 34 7.98 11.98 -5.91
CA PHE A 34 8.54 13.02 -6.76
C PHE A 34 10.03 13.25 -6.50
N SER A 35 10.54 12.77 -5.37
CA SER A 35 11.99 12.73 -5.10
C SER A 35 12.74 11.69 -5.95
N ILE A 36 12.04 10.84 -6.71
CA ILE A 36 12.65 9.87 -7.62
C ILE A 36 12.91 10.55 -8.96
N ILE A 37 14.17 10.57 -9.39
CA ILE A 37 14.53 11.08 -10.71
C ILE A 37 14.00 10.10 -11.76
N ALA A 38 13.03 10.55 -12.56
CA ALA A 38 12.56 9.78 -13.70
C ALA A 38 13.71 9.60 -14.73
N PRO A 39 13.83 8.44 -15.38
CA PRO A 39 14.72 8.25 -16.53
C PRO A 39 14.42 9.24 -17.66
N ASP A 40 15.44 9.62 -18.44
CA ASP A 40 15.29 10.66 -19.46
C ASP A 40 14.34 10.24 -20.59
N TYR A 41 14.31 8.95 -20.95
CA TYR A 41 13.34 8.40 -21.92
C TYR A 41 11.86 8.52 -21.48
N ILE A 42 11.59 8.80 -20.19
CA ILE A 42 10.25 9.07 -19.67
C ILE A 42 9.93 10.57 -19.71
N LYS A 43 10.94 11.42 -19.54
CA LYS A 43 10.79 12.88 -19.53
C LYS A 43 10.66 13.47 -20.92
N GLU A 44 11.37 12.89 -21.88
CA GLU A 44 11.55 13.43 -23.22
C GLU A 44 10.67 12.72 -24.27
N ASP A 45 9.68 11.95 -23.84
CA ASP A 45 8.80 11.24 -24.78
C ASP A 45 7.91 12.25 -25.55
N PRO A 46 8.11 12.44 -26.86
CA PRO A 46 7.32 13.37 -27.65
C PRO A 46 5.91 12.85 -27.93
N ASP A 47 5.70 11.53 -27.83
CA ASP A 47 4.46 10.86 -28.23
C ASP A 47 3.43 10.79 -27.08
N ASP A 48 3.89 10.87 -25.83
CA ASP A 48 3.02 10.88 -24.65
C ASP A 48 3.44 11.97 -23.64
N PRO A 49 2.83 13.18 -23.73
CA PRO A 49 3.13 14.27 -22.80
C PRO A 49 2.73 13.96 -21.35
N ASN A 50 1.91 12.93 -21.11
CA ASN A 50 1.50 12.48 -19.78
C ASN A 50 2.34 11.33 -19.23
N ARG A 51 3.36 10.87 -19.96
CA ARG A 51 4.18 9.71 -19.56
C ARG A 51 4.89 9.91 -18.23
N LEU A 52 5.39 11.12 -18.00
CA LEU A 52 6.03 11.50 -16.74
C LEU A 52 5.04 11.46 -15.57
N ASN A 53 3.82 11.97 -15.76
CA ASN A 53 2.78 11.90 -14.74
C ASN A 53 2.39 10.44 -14.46
N SER A 54 2.15 9.66 -15.51
CA SER A 54 1.84 8.23 -15.43
C SER A 54 2.91 7.42 -14.70
N TYR A 55 4.19 7.77 -14.88
CA TYR A 55 5.31 7.17 -14.17
C TYR A 55 5.22 7.43 -12.65
N TYR A 56 5.06 8.69 -12.24
CA TYR A 56 4.94 9.02 -10.82
C TYR A 56 3.67 8.46 -10.19
N ARG A 57 2.57 8.43 -10.93
CA ARG A 57 1.30 7.80 -10.52
C ARG A 57 1.48 6.32 -10.23
N SER A 58 2.12 5.60 -11.16
CA SER A 58 2.46 4.18 -11.01
C SER A 58 3.37 3.91 -9.81
N LEU A 59 4.34 4.80 -9.56
CA LEU A 59 5.20 4.71 -8.39
C LEU A 59 4.43 4.95 -7.09
N SER A 60 3.50 5.91 -7.08
CA SER A 60 2.66 6.21 -5.93
C SER A 60 1.75 5.02 -5.61
N TRP A 61 1.11 4.44 -6.62
CA TRP A 61 0.32 3.23 -6.51
C TRP A 61 1.12 2.06 -5.93
N ARG A 62 2.32 1.81 -6.46
CA ARG A 62 3.22 0.75 -5.97
C ARG A 62 3.54 0.92 -4.49
N GLN A 63 3.73 2.15 -4.01
CA GLN A 63 3.99 2.41 -2.60
C GLN A 63 2.80 2.09 -1.71
N ILE A 64 1.57 2.43 -2.14
CA ILE A 64 0.36 2.09 -1.37
C ILE A 64 0.23 0.56 -1.30
N ASN A 65 0.41 -0.14 -2.43
CA ASN A 65 0.37 -1.61 -2.46
C ASN A 65 1.43 -2.23 -1.53
N SER A 66 2.68 -1.77 -1.57
CA SER A 66 3.71 -2.26 -0.67
C SER A 66 3.39 -2.01 0.82
N GLN A 67 2.76 -0.88 1.16
CA GLN A 67 2.34 -0.61 2.53
C GLN A 67 1.15 -1.47 2.96
N MET A 68 0.21 -1.74 2.05
CA MET A 68 -0.91 -2.65 2.30
C MET A 68 -0.42 -4.09 2.52
N GLU A 69 0.45 -4.59 1.64
CA GLU A 69 1.11 -5.90 1.77
C GLU A 69 1.86 -6.00 3.10
N LEU A 70 2.50 -4.92 3.56
CA LEU A 70 3.19 -4.89 4.85
C LEU A 70 2.19 -5.03 6.01
N CYS A 71 1.05 -4.33 5.96
CA CYS A 71 0.01 -4.45 6.99
C CYS A 71 -0.53 -5.88 7.05
N GLN A 72 -0.82 -6.48 5.88
CA GLN A 72 -1.29 -7.85 5.77
C GLN A 72 -0.27 -8.86 6.30
N LEU A 73 1.02 -8.66 5.98
CA LEU A 73 2.10 -9.51 6.44
C LEU A 73 2.27 -9.46 7.96
N LEU A 74 2.28 -8.26 8.55
CA LEU A 74 2.42 -8.07 10.00
C LEU A 74 1.23 -8.67 10.75
N TYR A 75 0.01 -8.43 10.26
CA TYR A 75 -1.20 -9.05 10.81
C TYR A 75 -1.12 -10.58 10.74
N SER A 76 -0.75 -11.13 9.58
CA SER A 76 -0.65 -12.58 9.35
C SER A 76 0.46 -13.24 10.16
N ALA A 77 1.53 -12.51 10.46
CA ALA A 77 2.61 -12.93 11.35
C ALA A 77 2.22 -12.89 12.83
N GLY A 78 1.02 -12.42 13.17
CA GLY A 78 0.57 -12.25 14.54
C GLY A 78 1.38 -11.18 15.28
N GLU A 79 1.87 -10.14 14.59
CA GLU A 79 2.61 -9.04 15.21
C GLU A 79 1.76 -8.28 16.24
N ASN A 80 2.42 -7.48 17.08
CA ASN A 80 1.70 -6.69 18.08
C ASN A 80 0.65 -5.78 17.40
N LYS A 81 -0.57 -5.76 17.94
CA LYS A 81 -1.70 -4.98 17.43
C LYS A 81 -1.34 -3.50 17.22
N ASP A 82 -0.59 -2.89 18.12
CA ASP A 82 -0.19 -1.48 18.03
C ASP A 82 0.73 -1.21 16.84
N ILE A 83 1.59 -2.18 16.50
CA ILE A 83 2.45 -2.12 15.30
C ILE A 83 1.57 -2.19 14.05
N VAL A 84 0.62 -3.13 14.01
CA VAL A 84 -0.29 -3.29 12.87
C VAL A 84 -1.15 -2.03 12.68
N ILE A 85 -1.68 -1.46 13.77
CA ILE A 85 -2.47 -0.21 13.74
C ILE A 85 -1.61 0.96 13.23
N SER A 86 -0.39 1.09 13.72
CA SER A 86 0.52 2.17 13.31
C SER A 86 0.85 2.10 11.82
N GLU A 87 1.15 0.91 11.30
CA GLU A 87 1.41 0.70 9.88
C GLU A 87 0.16 0.91 9.03
N THR A 88 -1.00 0.47 9.52
CA THR A 88 -2.28 0.71 8.84
C THR A 88 -2.56 2.20 8.69
N ARG A 89 -2.39 2.99 9.75
CA ARG A 89 -2.56 4.46 9.68
C ARG A 89 -1.59 5.11 8.68
N GLN A 90 -0.36 4.60 8.58
CA GLN A 90 0.59 5.12 7.58
C GLN A 90 0.17 4.78 6.16
N MET A 91 -0.36 3.57 5.94
CA MET A 91 -0.93 3.14 4.66
C MET A 91 -2.12 4.01 4.26
N LEU A 92 -3.07 4.24 5.16
CA LEU A 92 -4.24 5.10 4.91
C LEU A 92 -3.82 6.55 4.59
N LYS A 93 -2.85 7.10 5.33
CA LYS A 93 -2.29 8.43 5.01
C LYS A 93 -1.66 8.49 3.62
N ARG A 94 -1.02 7.40 3.18
CA ARG A 94 -0.44 7.33 1.83
C ARG A 94 -1.52 7.23 0.76
N PHE A 95 -2.57 6.46 1.03
CA PHE A 95 -3.77 6.37 0.18
C PHE A 95 -4.40 7.75 -0.02
N HIS A 96 -4.68 8.48 1.08
CA HIS A 96 -5.20 9.85 1.03
C HIS A 96 -4.27 10.78 0.25
N ARG A 97 -2.97 10.72 0.52
CA ARG A 97 -2.01 11.54 -0.23
C ARG A 97 -2.05 11.26 -1.74
N HIS A 98 -2.24 10.01 -2.16
CA HIS A 98 -2.36 9.68 -3.58
C HIS A 98 -3.61 10.29 -4.21
N PHE A 99 -4.79 9.99 -3.66
CA PHE A 99 -6.07 10.38 -4.24
C PHE A 99 -6.48 11.82 -3.97
N ASP A 100 -6.03 12.43 -2.88
CA ASP A 100 -6.48 13.77 -2.49
C ASP A 100 -5.47 14.86 -2.88
N LEU A 101 -4.18 14.51 -3.04
CA LEU A 101 -3.10 15.50 -3.22
C LEU A 101 -2.27 15.28 -4.49
N GLU A 102 -1.77 14.05 -4.72
CA GLU A 102 -0.80 13.79 -5.79
C GLU A 102 -1.48 13.53 -7.15
N PHE A 103 -2.60 12.80 -7.16
CA PHE A 103 -3.31 12.35 -8.36
C PHE A 103 -4.84 12.41 -8.15
N PRO A 104 -5.43 13.61 -8.05
CA PRO A 104 -6.86 13.78 -7.74
C PRO A 104 -7.83 13.29 -8.83
N ASP A 105 -7.33 13.12 -10.06
CA ASP A 105 -8.12 12.58 -11.16
C ASP A 105 -8.22 11.05 -11.14
N ASP A 106 -7.34 10.37 -10.38
CA ASP A 106 -7.41 8.93 -10.21
C ASP A 106 -8.60 8.56 -9.32
N LYS A 107 -9.26 7.46 -9.66
CA LYS A 107 -10.41 6.93 -8.93
C LYS A 107 -10.33 5.42 -8.93
N LEU A 108 -10.67 4.81 -7.79
CA LEU A 108 -10.94 3.37 -7.72
C LEU A 108 -12.39 3.13 -8.12
N TYR A 109 -12.63 2.16 -9.01
CA TYR A 109 -13.98 1.74 -9.34
C TYR A 109 -14.21 0.27 -8.98
N LEU A 110 -15.37 -0.03 -8.39
CA LEU A 110 -15.72 -1.39 -7.96
C LEU A 110 -15.79 -2.41 -9.11
N TYR A 111 -16.07 -1.94 -10.32
CA TYR A 111 -16.22 -2.78 -11.52
C TYR A 111 -14.90 -3.03 -12.25
N GLU A 112 -13.80 -2.43 -11.81
CA GLU A 112 -12.46 -2.73 -12.35
C GLU A 112 -11.96 -4.06 -11.80
N ALA A 113 -11.27 -4.83 -12.65
CA ALA A 113 -10.63 -6.06 -12.22
C ALA A 113 -9.63 -5.78 -11.09
N ASP A 114 -9.61 -6.67 -10.08
CA ASP A 114 -8.78 -6.59 -8.86
C ASP A 114 -9.06 -5.42 -7.89
N SER A 115 -9.76 -4.36 -8.33
CA SER A 115 -10.14 -3.21 -7.48
C SER A 115 -11.05 -3.61 -6.32
N TYR A 116 -11.93 -4.60 -6.51
CA TYR A 116 -12.81 -5.08 -5.43
C TYR A 116 -12.04 -5.66 -4.23
N ALA A 117 -11.04 -6.51 -4.47
CA ALA A 117 -10.23 -7.09 -3.40
C ALA A 117 -9.44 -6.00 -2.66
N TYR A 118 -8.94 -5.02 -3.41
CA TYR A 118 -8.22 -3.88 -2.86
C TYR A 118 -9.12 -3.01 -1.96
N ILE A 119 -10.33 -2.69 -2.42
CA ILE A 119 -11.33 -1.93 -1.67
C ILE A 119 -11.71 -2.67 -0.38
N LEU A 120 -11.93 -3.99 -0.43
CA LEU A 120 -12.20 -4.79 0.76
C LEU A 120 -11.05 -4.72 1.79
N TRP A 121 -9.81 -4.76 1.32
CA TRP A 121 -8.65 -4.60 2.21
C TRP A 121 -8.61 -3.20 2.83
N LEU A 122 -8.85 -2.15 2.05
CA LEU A 122 -8.90 -0.78 2.55
C LEU A 122 -10.00 -0.61 3.61
N LEU A 123 -11.21 -1.12 3.34
CA LEU A 123 -12.33 -1.06 4.28
C LEU A 123 -12.03 -1.85 5.56
N GLY A 124 -11.49 -3.05 5.45
CA GLY A 124 -11.11 -3.88 6.59
C GLY A 124 -10.02 -3.23 7.45
N LEU A 125 -9.03 -2.61 6.81
CA LEU A 125 -7.94 -1.92 7.49
C LEU A 125 -8.40 -0.60 8.13
N ALA A 126 -9.23 0.20 7.46
CA ALA A 126 -9.83 1.40 8.04
C ALA A 126 -10.72 1.06 9.24
N GLY A 127 -11.51 -0.01 9.14
CA GLY A 127 -12.29 -0.54 10.26
C GLY A 127 -11.43 -0.97 11.45
N LEU A 128 -10.28 -1.61 11.19
CA LEU A 128 -9.34 -2.05 12.23
C LEU A 128 -8.81 -0.90 13.09
N VAL A 129 -8.60 0.28 12.48
CA VAL A 129 -8.04 1.47 13.15
C VAL A 129 -9.09 2.51 13.55
N ASN A 130 -10.37 2.23 13.28
CA ASN A 130 -11.50 3.15 13.46
C ASN A 130 -11.29 4.50 12.74
N ASP A 131 -10.76 4.47 11.52
CA ASP A 131 -10.51 5.66 10.69
C ASP A 131 -11.75 5.96 9.84
N GLN A 132 -12.63 6.83 10.37
CA GLN A 132 -13.87 7.21 9.70
C GLN A 132 -13.65 8.05 8.44
N GLU A 133 -12.55 8.80 8.37
CA GLU A 133 -12.23 9.65 7.23
C GLU A 133 -11.95 8.77 6.00
N THR A 134 -11.08 7.77 6.13
CA THR A 134 -10.82 6.83 5.02
C THR A 134 -12.08 6.08 4.58
N LEU A 135 -12.96 5.67 5.49
CA LEU A 135 -14.21 4.97 5.14
C LEU A 135 -15.14 5.80 4.24
N MET A 136 -15.08 7.12 4.33
CA MET A 136 -15.90 8.02 3.49
C MET A 136 -15.29 8.26 2.09
N HIS A 137 -13.98 8.05 1.93
CA HIS A 137 -13.26 8.27 0.67
C HIS A 137 -13.10 7.00 -0.18
N ILE A 138 -13.29 5.81 0.40
CA ILE A 138 -13.27 4.55 -0.35
C ILE A 138 -14.61 4.38 -1.08
N PRO A 139 -14.62 4.06 -2.38
CA PRO A 139 -15.85 3.74 -3.11
C PRO A 139 -16.62 2.59 -2.44
N GLN A 140 -17.92 2.79 -2.20
CA GLN A 140 -18.84 1.83 -1.58
C GLN A 140 -19.81 1.23 -2.59
#